data_AF-A0A0H3VMX5-F1
#
_entry.id   AF-A0A0H3VMX5-F1
#
_cell.length_a   1.000
_cell.length_b   1.000
_cell.length_c   1.000
_cell.angle_alpha   90.00
_cell.angle_beta   90.00
_cell.angle_gamma   90.00
#
_symmetry.space_group_name_H-M   'P 1'
#
loop_
_entity.id
_entity.type
_entity.pdbx_description
1 polymer ?
#
loop_
_entity_poly.entity_id
_entity_poly.type
_entity_poly.pdbx_seq_one_letter_code
_entity_poly.pdbx_strand_id
1 'polypeptide(L)'
;GPFALFFLAEYTNILMMNTLTCILFMNPGNMTSPDMFTINLMLKASILTILFLWTRASYPRFRYDQLMHLLWKTFLPLTLAMFLWHTSFPTTLSGLPPQ
;
A
#
# COMPACT_ATOMS: atom_id res chain seq x y z
N GLY A 1 -16.56 19.83 18.24
CA GLY A 1 -17.06 18.47 17.94
C GLY A 1 -16.53 17.94 16.62
N PRO A 2 -16.88 18.55 15.46
CA PRO A 2 -16.65 17.94 14.13
C PRO A 2 -15.16 17.82 13.74
N PHE A 3 -14.32 18.76 14.16
CA PHE A 3 -12.89 18.78 13.85
C PHE A 3 -12.14 17.56 14.42
N ALA A 4 -12.54 17.07 15.60
CA ALA A 4 -11.96 15.85 16.18
C ALA A 4 -12.29 14.61 15.34
N LEU A 5 -13.48 14.56 14.73
CA LEU A 5 -13.88 13.46 13.84
C LEU A 5 -13.07 13.47 12.54
N PHE A 6 -12.75 14.65 11.98
CA PHE A 6 -11.90 14.73 10.79
C PHE A 6 -10.49 14.23 11.05
N PHE A 7 -9.86 14.61 12.18
CA PHE A 7 -8.55 14.07 12.52
C PHE A 7 -8.58 12.57 12.78
N LEU A 8 -9.59 12.10 13.53
CA LEU A 8 -9.76 10.66 13.74
C LEU A 8 -9.87 9.93 12.41
N ALA A 9 -10.69 10.43 11.48
CA ALA A 9 -10.88 9.85 10.16
C ALA A 9 -9.58 9.81 9.32
N GLU A 10 -8.77 10.88 9.36
CA GLU A 10 -7.47 10.90 8.66
C GLU A 10 -6.54 9.80 9.18
N TYR A 11 -6.41 9.66 10.50
CA TYR A 11 -5.57 8.63 11.10
C TYR A 11 -6.10 7.21 10.88
N THR A 12 -7.42 7.01 10.92
CA THR A 12 -8.00 5.69 10.60
C THR A 12 -7.76 5.32 9.15
N ASN A 13 -7.82 6.27 8.22
CA ASN A 13 -7.54 6.02 6.81
C ASN A 13 -6.06 5.66 6.59
N ILE A 14 -5.13 6.33 7.27
CA ILE A 14 -3.71 5.98 7.20
C ILE A 14 -3.48 4.56 7.71
N LEU A 15 -4.09 4.18 8.84
CA LEU A 15 -3.93 2.84 9.39
C LEU A 15 -4.55 1.77 8.48
N MET A 16 -5.75 2.02 7.94
CA MET A 16 -6.43 1.14 6.98
C MET A 16 -5.62 0.92 5.70
N MET A 17 -5.02 1.98 5.14
CA MET A 17 -4.21 1.83 3.92
C MET A 17 -2.92 1.03 4.18
N ASN A 18 -2.31 1.19 5.36
CA ASN A 18 -1.12 0.40 5.74
C ASN A 18 -1.45 -1.08 5.96
N THR A 19 -2.59 -1.41 6.58
CA THR A 19 -3.02 -2.80 6.74
C THR A 19 -3.33 -3.44 5.39
N LEU A 20 -4.01 -2.73 4.48
CA LEU A 20 -4.27 -3.21 3.11
C LEU A 20 -2.96 -3.48 2.35
N THR A 21 -1.99 -2.56 2.44
CA THR A 21 -0.68 -2.70 1.80
C THR A 21 0.06 -3.93 2.34
N CYS A 22 -0.01 -4.19 3.64
CA CYS A 22 0.60 -5.37 4.24
C CYS A 22 -0.02 -6.67 3.73
N ILE A 23 -1.34 -6.72 3.55
CA ILE A 23 -2.06 -7.90 3.05
C ILE A 23 -1.67 -8.16 1.58
N LEU A 24 -1.64 -7.12 0.75
CA LEU A 24 -1.38 -7.25 -0.69
C LEU A 24 0.07 -7.62 -1.01
N PHE A 25 1.05 -6.99 -0.33
CA PHE A 25 2.46 -7.12 -0.73
C PHE A 25 3.32 -7.95 0.22
N MET A 26 3.04 -7.93 1.53
CA MET A 26 3.96 -8.45 2.53
C MET A 26 3.52 -9.77 3.17
N ASN A 27 2.51 -10.45 2.62
CA ASN A 27 1.89 -11.71 3.09
C ASN A 27 2.19 -12.03 4.58
N PRO A 28 1.25 -11.81 5.50
CA PRO A 28 1.46 -12.01 6.94
C PRO A 28 1.74 -13.46 7.39
N GLY A 29 1.65 -14.45 6.49
CA GLY A 29 2.02 -15.85 6.74
C GLY A 29 0.84 -16.82 6.63
N ASN A 30 1.12 -18.11 6.77
CA ASN A 30 0.13 -19.18 6.62
C ASN A 30 -0.94 -19.14 7.73
N MET A 31 -2.20 -19.39 7.36
CA MET A 31 -3.38 -19.48 8.25
C MET A 31 -3.36 -20.67 9.24
N THR A 32 -2.23 -21.37 9.41
CA THR A 32 -2.15 -22.58 10.26
C THR A 32 -2.41 -22.30 11.74
N SER A 33 -2.23 -21.05 12.18
CA SER A 33 -2.58 -20.59 13.52
C SER A 33 -3.11 -19.15 13.46
N PRO A 34 -4.39 -18.90 13.76
CA PRO A 34 -5.02 -17.58 13.60
C PRO A 34 -4.37 -16.51 14.50
N ASP A 35 -3.96 -16.86 15.71
CA ASP A 35 -3.34 -15.91 16.65
C ASP A 35 -2.01 -15.38 16.13
N MET A 36 -1.14 -16.26 15.60
CA MET A 36 0.15 -15.83 15.02
C MET A 36 -0.02 -15.00 13.75
N PHE A 37 -1.08 -15.26 12.96
CA PHE A 37 -1.40 -14.45 11.79
C PHE A 37 -1.73 -13.01 12.17
N THR A 38 -2.60 -12.82 13.19
CA THR A 38 -2.97 -11.48 13.65
C THR A 38 -1.78 -10.72 14.21
N ILE A 39 -0.92 -11.39 14.99
CA ILE A 39 0.29 -10.79 15.56
C ILE A 39 1.25 -10.36 14.45
N ASN A 40 1.50 -11.22 13.46
CA ASN A 40 2.38 -10.91 12.33
C ASN A 40 1.83 -9.75 11.47
N LEU A 41 0.52 -9.74 11.22
CA LEU A 41 -0.13 -8.65 10.49
C LEU A 41 0.02 -7.32 11.22
N MET A 42 -0.27 -7.30 12.53
CA MET A 42 -0.17 -6.10 13.35
C MET A 42 1.28 -5.58 13.45
N LEU A 43 2.24 -6.49 13.59
CA LEU A 43 3.66 -6.14 13.62
C LEU A 43 4.11 -5.53 12.29
N LYS A 44 3.79 -6.16 11.15
CA LYS A 44 4.14 -5.60 9.82
C LYS A 44 3.42 -4.28 9.54
N ALA A 45 2.14 -4.18 9.88
CA ALA A 45 1.37 -2.94 9.73
C ALA A 45 1.94 -1.79 10.59
N SER A 46 2.36 -2.06 11.83
CA SER A 46 2.98 -1.05 12.68
C SER A 46 4.35 -0.57 12.18
N ILE A 47 5.14 -1.46 11.56
CA ILE A 47 6.39 -1.06 10.90
C ILE A 47 6.10 -0.11 9.72
N LEU A 48 5.08 -0.41 8.92
CA LEU A 48 4.65 0.45 7.81
C LEU A 48 4.14 1.82 8.29
N THR A 49 3.39 1.89 9.39
CA THR A 49 2.93 3.17 9.95
C THR A 49 4.09 4.01 10.50
N ILE A 50 5.10 3.39 11.12
CA ILE A 50 6.33 4.08 11.55
C ILE A 50 7.08 4.63 10.33
N LEU A 51 7.18 3.86 9.25
CA LEU A 51 7.77 4.33 8.00
C LEU A 51 7.00 5.51 7.41
N PHE A 52 5.66 5.48 7.44
CA PHE A 52 4.84 6.62 7.01
C PHE A 52 5.13 7.88 7.85
N LEU A 53 5.21 7.75 9.18
CA LEU A 53 5.61 8.86 10.05
C LEU A 53 7.02 9.38 9.74
N TRP A 54 7.96 8.48 9.47
CA TRP A 54 9.33 8.84 9.13
C TRP A 54 9.40 9.60 7.80
N THR A 55 8.73 9.13 6.75
CA THR A 55 8.69 9.83 5.45
C THR A 55 8.10 11.24 5.59
N ARG A 56 7.06 11.41 6.42
CA ARG A 56 6.48 12.73 6.72
C ARG A 56 7.46 13.67 7.44
N ALA A 57 8.36 13.13 8.26
CA ALA A 57 9.37 13.92 8.97
C ALA A 57 10.57 14.31 8.07
N SER A 58 10.92 13.47 7.08
CA SER A 58 12.11 13.66 6.26
C SER A 58 11.89 14.50 4.99
N TYR A 59 10.69 14.46 4.38
CA TYR A 59 10.47 15.12 3.09
C TYR A 59 9.72 16.46 3.20
N PRO A 60 10.15 17.49 2.45
CA PRO A 60 9.40 18.75 2.34
C PRO A 60 8.12 18.54 1.53
N ARG A 61 7.12 19.41 1.76
CA ARG A 61 5.83 19.34 1.08
C ARG A 61 5.98 19.61 -0.41
N PHE A 62 5.48 18.71 -1.24
CA PHE A 62 5.39 18.91 -2.70
C PHE A 62 4.27 19.90 -3.05
N ARG A 63 4.50 20.72 -4.07
CA ARG A 63 3.45 21.58 -4.66
C ARG A 63 2.48 20.75 -5.50
N TYR A 64 1.24 21.18 -5.60
CA TYR A 64 0.18 20.51 -6.38
C TYR A 64 0.58 20.21 -7.82
N ASP A 65 1.24 21.16 -8.50
CA ASP A 65 1.69 20.99 -9.88
C ASP A 65 2.73 19.87 -10.02
N GLN A 66 3.61 19.73 -9.04
CA GLN A 66 4.62 18.67 -9.01
C GLN A 66 3.99 17.30 -8.72
N LEU A 67 2.99 17.26 -7.83
CA LEU A 67 2.23 16.04 -7.55
C LEU A 67 1.48 15.57 -8.81
N MET A 68 0.80 16.50 -9.51
CA MET A 68 0.09 16.18 -10.75
C MET A 68 1.05 15.71 -11.85
N HIS A 69 2.21 16.36 -11.99
CA HIS A 69 3.23 15.92 -12.92
C HIS A 69 3.71 14.50 -12.60
N LEU A 70 4.00 14.21 -11.33
CA LEU A 70 4.46 12.89 -10.89
C LEU A 70 3.40 11.80 -11.15
N LEU A 71 2.14 12.07 -10.83
CA LEU A 71 1.08 11.08 -11.01
C LEU A 71 0.81 10.80 -12.50
N TRP A 72 0.64 11.86 -13.30
CA TRP A 72 0.16 11.74 -14.67
C TRP A 72 1.25 11.44 -15.69
N LYS A 73 2.45 12.00 -15.52
CA LYS A 73 3.51 11.83 -16.52
C LYS A 73 4.47 10.69 -16.18
N THR A 74 4.65 10.37 -14.90
CA THR A 74 5.59 9.30 -14.50
C THR A 74 4.89 8.03 -14.03
N PHE A 75 3.94 8.11 -13.08
CA PHE A 75 3.32 6.90 -12.56
C PHE A 75 2.33 6.27 -13.56
N LEU A 76 1.50 7.06 -14.23
CA LEU A 76 0.46 6.53 -15.11
C LEU A 76 1.01 5.73 -16.32
N PRO A 77 2.05 6.18 -17.05
CA PRO A 77 2.65 5.35 -18.11
C PRO A 77 3.31 4.09 -17.56
N LEU A 78 3.93 4.17 -16.38
CA LEU A 78 4.59 3.03 -15.74
C LEU A 78 3.58 1.97 -15.28
N THR A 79 2.46 2.37 -14.67
CA THR A 79 1.43 1.42 -14.25
C THR A 79 0.78 0.73 -15.43
N LEU A 80 0.56 1.43 -16.55
CA LEU A 80 0.06 0.82 -17.79
C LEU A 80 1.04 -0.21 -18.36
N ALA A 81 2.34 0.10 -18.36
CA ALA A 81 3.38 -0.83 -18.79
C ALA A 81 3.43 -2.07 -17.89
N MET A 82 3.37 -1.89 -16.57
CA MET A 82 3.33 -3.00 -15.61
C MET A 82 2.07 -3.85 -15.72
N PHE A 83 0.92 -3.25 -16.05
CA PHE A 83 -0.32 -3.99 -16.30
C PHE A 83 -0.22 -4.90 -17.53
N LEU A 84 0.31 -4.40 -18.64
CA LEU A 84 0.56 -5.20 -19.84
C LEU A 84 1.58 -6.32 -19.57
N TRP A 85 2.61 -6.04 -18.77
CA TRP A 85 3.57 -7.06 -18.34
C TRP A 85 2.90 -8.15 -17.49
N HIS A 86 2.17 -7.78 -16.45
CA HIS A 86 1.54 -8.74 -15.53
C HIS A 86 0.47 -9.61 -16.19
N THR A 87 -0.14 -9.16 -17.31
CA THR A 87 -1.10 -9.97 -18.08
C THR A 87 -0.40 -10.89 -19.08
N SER A 88 0.66 -10.43 -19.74
CA SER A 88 1.44 -11.23 -20.70
C SER A 88 2.38 -12.25 -20.05
N PHE A 89 2.90 -11.95 -18.86
CA PHE A 89 3.88 -12.81 -18.20
C PHE A 89 3.31 -14.19 -17.79
N PRO A 90 2.15 -14.30 -17.12
CA PRO A 90 1.56 -15.60 -16.78
C PRO A 90 1.10 -16.39 -18.02
N THR A 91 0.65 -15.70 -19.07
CA THR A 91 0.17 -16.34 -20.30
C THR A 91 1.32 -16.95 -21.10
N THR A 92 2.46 -16.26 -21.20
CA THR A 92 3.66 -16.79 -21.87
C THR A 92 4.32 -17.93 -21.10
N LEU A 93 4.31 -17.89 -19.76
CA LEU A 93 4.87 -18.96 -18.91
C LEU A 93 3.90 -20.14 -18.68
N SER A 94 2.70 -20.12 -19.28
CA SER A 94 1.63 -21.10 -19.02
C SER A 94 1.32 -21.30 -17.52
N GLY A 95 1.53 -20.26 -16.72
CA GLY A 95 1.43 -20.27 -15.25
C GLY A 95 0.21 -19.51 -14.76
N LEU A 96 -0.96 -19.74 -15.36
CA LEU A 96 -2.20 -19.12 -14.91
C LEU A 96 -2.56 -19.66 -13.51
N PRO A 97 -2.87 -18.79 -12.53
CA PRO A 97 -3.32 -19.26 -11.24
C PRO A 97 -4.66 -20.01 -11.37
N PRO A 98 -4.92 -21.01 -10.50
CA PRO A 98 -6.22 -21.68 -10.45
C PRO A 98 -7.33 -20.68 -10.12
N GLN A 99 -8.50 -20.85 -10.74
CA GLN A 99 -9.70 -20.03 -10.49
C GLN A 99 -10.31 -20.30 -9.12
#